data_AF-R7NIM8-F1
#
_entry.id   AF-R7NIM8-F1
#
_cell.length_a   1.000
_cell.length_b   1.000
_cell.length_c   1.000
_cell.angle_alpha   90.00
_cell.angle_beta   90.00
_cell.angle_gamma   90.00
#
_symmetry.space_group_name_H-M   'P 1'
#
loop_
_entity.id
_entity.type
_entity.pdbx_description
1 polymer ?
#
loop_
_entity_poly.entity_id
_entity_poly.type
_entity_poly.pdbx_seq_one_letter_code
_entity_poly.pdbx_strand_id
1 'polypeptide(L)'
;MIINNRLKYCREEQELTQKELGVIFGVHEATISGWENAHDSIPLKKLVKFCNMYNYSLDYVLGLSDHNLFYENSKLDIKLISTNLKRIRKELKFTQIKMAEILEISQARYCNYENEKFLPTTDILYTLAKNLKLSVDKIIGRKEKRV
;
A
#
# COMPACT_ATOMS: atom_id res chain seq x y z
N MET A 1 20.58 10.50 -8.27
CA MET A 1 20.44 9.35 -7.35
C MET A 1 19.19 8.60 -7.77
N ILE A 2 19.32 7.43 -8.40
CA ILE A 2 18.19 6.65 -8.92
C ILE A 2 17.39 6.17 -7.70
N ILE A 3 16.28 6.82 -7.39
CA ILE A 3 15.27 6.19 -6.54
C ILE A 3 14.68 5.10 -7.43
N ASN A 4 15.14 3.86 -7.24
CA ASN A 4 14.59 2.68 -7.88
C ASN A 4 13.13 2.55 -7.42
N ASN A 5 12.21 3.17 -8.15
CA ASN A 5 10.80 2.97 -7.92
C ASN A 5 10.47 1.53 -8.33
N ARG A 6 10.19 0.70 -7.33
CA ARG A 6 9.92 -0.72 -7.57
C ARG A 6 8.64 -0.96 -8.34
N LEU A 7 7.71 -0.01 -8.38
CA LEU A 7 6.56 -0.08 -9.30
C LEU A 7 7.02 -0.11 -10.75
N LYS A 8 7.98 0.75 -11.11
CA LYS A 8 8.57 0.80 -12.46
C LYS A 8 9.27 -0.53 -12.79
N TYR A 9 10.12 -1.00 -11.89
CA TYR A 9 10.81 -2.29 -12.04
C TYR A 9 9.81 -3.43 -12.24
N CYS A 10 8.82 -3.57 -11.35
CA CYS A 10 7.81 -4.62 -11.44
C CYS A 10 6.98 -4.54 -12.73
N ARG A 11 6.73 -3.33 -13.27
CA ARG A 11 6.05 -3.16 -14.56
C ARG A 11 6.94 -3.68 -15.71
N GLU A 12 8.21 -3.30 -15.71
CA GLU A 12 9.17 -3.66 -16.77
C GLU A 12 9.47 -5.16 -16.78
N GLU A 13 9.50 -5.82 -15.64
CA GLU A 13 9.59 -7.29 -15.51
C GLU A 13 8.38 -8.03 -16.09
N GLN A 14 7.27 -7.33 -16.33
CA GLN A 14 6.10 -7.88 -17.02
C GLN A 14 6.07 -7.46 -18.50
N GLU A 15 7.15 -6.85 -19.00
CA GLU A 15 7.29 -6.34 -20.37
C GLU A 15 6.24 -5.29 -20.75
N LEU A 16 5.67 -4.59 -19.76
CA LEU A 16 4.63 -3.59 -19.98
C LEU A 16 5.22 -2.21 -20.14
N THR A 17 4.73 -1.43 -21.11
CA THR A 17 4.96 0.01 -21.21
C THR A 17 4.07 0.77 -20.22
N GLN A 18 4.42 2.05 -19.92
CA GLN A 18 3.56 2.93 -19.11
C GLN A 18 2.16 3.11 -19.75
N LYS A 19 2.08 3.11 -21.08
CA LYS A 19 0.82 3.21 -21.82
C LYS A 19 -0.05 1.98 -21.63
N GLU A 20 0.51 0.78 -21.72
CA GLU A 20 -0.25 -0.46 -21.50
C GLU A 20 -0.74 -0.58 -20.05
N LEU A 21 0.11 -0.25 -19.08
CA LEU A 21 -0.32 -0.20 -17.68
C LEU A 21 -1.41 0.87 -17.44
N GLY A 22 -1.30 2.00 -18.13
CA GLY A 22 -2.32 3.05 -18.17
C GLY A 22 -3.67 2.51 -18.65
N VAL A 23 -3.70 1.77 -19.77
CA VAL A 23 -4.90 1.12 -20.29
C VAL A 23 -5.50 0.13 -19.27
N ILE A 24 -4.69 -0.70 -18.63
CA ILE A 24 -5.14 -1.67 -17.60
C ILE A 24 -5.82 -0.98 -16.40
N PHE A 25 -5.37 0.23 -16.07
CA PHE A 25 -5.92 1.02 -14.97
C PHE A 25 -6.94 2.07 -15.39
N GLY A 26 -7.17 2.28 -16.69
CA GLY A 26 -8.02 3.35 -17.21
C GLY A 26 -7.50 4.73 -16.86
N VAL A 27 -6.18 4.95 -16.96
CA VAL A 27 -5.52 6.25 -16.73
C VAL A 27 -4.54 6.56 -17.87
N HIS A 28 -4.13 7.82 -17.99
CA HIS A 28 -3.12 8.23 -18.97
C HIS A 28 -1.73 7.71 -18.58
N GLU A 29 -0.83 7.49 -19.53
CA GLU A 29 0.56 7.06 -19.26
C GLU A 29 1.31 8.07 -18.37
N ALA A 30 0.97 9.35 -18.49
CA ALA A 30 1.50 10.42 -17.66
C ALA A 30 1.18 10.21 -16.17
N THR A 31 0.02 9.63 -15.85
CA THR A 31 -0.34 9.27 -14.48
C THR A 31 0.53 8.13 -13.96
N ILE A 32 0.81 7.12 -14.80
CA ILE A 32 1.73 6.03 -14.44
C ILE A 32 3.14 6.59 -14.19
N SER A 33 3.61 7.46 -15.09
CA SER A 33 4.88 8.16 -14.92
C SER A 33 4.93 8.99 -13.64
N GLY A 34 3.84 9.68 -13.28
CA GLY A 34 3.72 10.40 -12.02
C GLY A 34 3.89 9.49 -10.80
N TRP A 35 3.26 8.31 -10.80
CA TRP A 35 3.44 7.30 -9.76
C TRP A 35 4.86 6.74 -9.70
N GLU A 36 5.47 6.48 -10.85
CA GLU A 36 6.82 5.93 -10.97
C GLU A 36 7.91 6.92 -10.57
N ASN A 37 7.64 8.22 -10.65
CA ASN A 37 8.58 9.27 -10.23
C ASN A 37 8.26 9.86 -8.85
N ALA A 38 7.30 9.28 -8.13
CA ALA A 38 6.82 9.77 -6.83
C ALA A 38 6.32 11.23 -6.86
N HIS A 39 5.90 11.72 -8.03
CA HIS A 39 5.14 12.98 -8.12
C HIS A 39 3.76 12.82 -7.50
N ASP A 40 3.16 11.64 -7.70
CA ASP A 40 1.88 11.24 -7.13
C ASP A 40 1.99 9.85 -6.50
N SER A 41 1.15 9.56 -5.52
CA SER A 41 1.04 8.21 -4.96
C SER A 41 0.03 7.37 -5.74
N ILE A 42 0.39 6.12 -6.04
CA ILE A 42 -0.55 5.18 -6.64
C ILE A 42 -1.72 4.93 -5.67
N PRO A 43 -3.00 5.05 -6.09
CA PRO A 43 -4.13 4.74 -5.22
C PRO A 43 -4.12 3.29 -4.74
N LEU A 44 -4.40 3.05 -3.46
CA LEU A 44 -4.31 1.72 -2.83
C LEU A 44 -5.07 0.63 -3.60
N LYS A 45 -6.27 0.96 -4.09
CA LYS A 45 -7.08 0.03 -4.91
C LYS A 45 -6.36 -0.41 -6.20
N LYS A 46 -5.64 0.49 -6.86
CA LYS A 46 -4.88 0.18 -8.09
C LYS A 46 -3.61 -0.60 -7.76
N LEU A 47 -2.95 -0.27 -6.66
CA LEU A 47 -1.79 -1.02 -6.18
C LEU A 47 -2.15 -2.48 -5.83
N VAL A 48 -3.24 -2.70 -5.09
CA VAL A 48 -3.72 -4.07 -4.80
C VAL A 48 -4.08 -4.81 -6.09
N LYS A 49 -4.74 -4.13 -7.05
CA LYS A 49 -5.04 -4.71 -8.36
C LYS A 49 -3.76 -5.14 -9.08
N PHE A 50 -2.74 -4.27 -9.15
CA PHE A 50 -1.44 -4.58 -9.73
C PHE A 50 -0.81 -5.83 -9.09
N CYS A 51 -0.75 -5.83 -7.75
CA CYS A 51 -0.14 -6.90 -6.96
C CYS A 51 -0.86 -8.25 -7.14
N ASN A 52 -2.19 -8.24 -7.24
CA ASN A 52 -2.98 -9.44 -7.50
C ASN A 52 -2.79 -9.96 -8.93
N MET A 53 -2.69 -9.07 -9.92
CA MET A 53 -2.53 -9.48 -11.33
C MET A 53 -1.19 -10.15 -11.61
N TYR A 54 -0.12 -9.61 -11.02
CA TYR A 54 1.26 -10.00 -11.33
C TYR A 54 1.97 -10.74 -10.18
N ASN A 55 1.21 -11.22 -9.19
CA ASN A 55 1.72 -11.98 -8.03
C ASN A 55 2.86 -11.29 -7.26
N TYR A 56 2.73 -9.97 -7.06
CA TYR A 56 3.61 -9.21 -6.18
C TYR A 56 3.01 -9.00 -4.78
N SER A 57 3.86 -8.87 -3.77
CA SER A 57 3.49 -8.30 -2.48
C SER A 57 3.44 -6.77 -2.56
N LEU A 58 2.55 -6.14 -1.78
CA LEU A 58 2.56 -4.69 -1.65
C LEU A 58 3.88 -4.22 -1.04
N ASP A 59 4.40 -4.96 -0.07
CA ASP A 59 5.68 -4.66 0.58
C ASP A 59 6.83 -4.61 -0.42
N TYR A 60 6.87 -5.54 -1.38
CA TYR A 60 7.91 -5.55 -2.41
C TYR A 60 7.77 -4.36 -3.35
N VAL A 61 6.58 -4.10 -3.89
CA VAL A 61 6.32 -2.98 -4.82
C VAL A 61 6.56 -1.62 -4.17
N LEU A 62 6.31 -1.50 -2.86
CA LEU A 62 6.53 -0.26 -2.09
C LEU A 62 7.98 -0.10 -1.58
N GLY A 63 8.86 -1.06 -1.81
CA GLY A 63 10.24 -0.97 -1.35
C GLY A 63 10.44 -1.25 0.15
N LEU A 64 9.49 -1.93 0.79
CA LEU A 64 9.51 -2.28 2.20
C LEU A 64 10.15 -3.66 2.48
N SER A 65 10.30 -4.51 1.46
CA SER A 65 10.93 -5.85 1.57
C SER A 65 11.74 -6.17 0.32
N ASP A 66 13.02 -6.54 0.44
CA ASP A 66 13.87 -6.89 -0.72
C ASP A 66 13.45 -8.15 -1.46
N HIS A 67 12.64 -9.00 -0.82
CA HIS A 67 12.14 -10.24 -1.42
C HIS A 67 10.64 -10.16 -1.67
N ASN A 68 10.23 -10.62 -2.85
CA ASN A 68 8.82 -10.76 -3.19
C ASN A 68 8.23 -11.99 -2.48
N LEU A 69 7.11 -11.80 -1.80
CA LEU A 69 6.33 -12.87 -1.19
C LEU A 69 5.02 -13.03 -1.97
N PHE A 70 4.53 -14.25 -2.04
CA PHE A 70 3.31 -14.56 -2.79
C PHE A 70 2.09 -14.52 -1.89
N TYR A 71 1.05 -13.83 -2.33
CA TYR A 71 -0.20 -13.69 -1.59
C TYR A 71 -1.39 -14.13 -2.44
N GLU A 72 -2.44 -14.60 -1.78
CA GLU A 72 -3.74 -14.84 -2.40
C GLU A 72 -4.34 -13.53 -2.93
N ASN A 73 -5.15 -13.65 -3.99
CA ASN A 73 -5.89 -12.52 -4.52
C ASN A 73 -6.87 -12.03 -3.47
N SER A 74 -6.67 -10.81 -2.97
CA SER A 74 -7.54 -10.20 -1.97
C SER A 74 -8.30 -9.01 -2.53
N LYS A 75 -9.49 -8.78 -1.98
CA LYS A 75 -10.20 -7.52 -2.15
C LYS A 75 -9.99 -6.69 -0.88
N LEU A 76 -9.94 -5.37 -1.04
CA LEU A 76 -9.86 -4.46 0.09
C LEU A 76 -11.16 -4.52 0.90
N ASP A 77 -11.02 -4.78 2.18
CA ASP A 77 -12.11 -4.73 3.17
C ASP A 77 -11.79 -3.63 4.18
N ILE A 78 -12.60 -2.58 4.15
CA ILE A 78 -12.42 -1.42 5.04
C ILE A 78 -12.55 -1.83 6.51
N LYS A 79 -13.48 -2.73 6.84
CA LYS A 79 -13.73 -3.17 8.22
C LYS A 79 -12.56 -3.96 8.77
N LEU A 80 -11.99 -4.84 7.95
CA LEU A 80 -10.79 -5.59 8.30
C LEU A 80 -9.60 -4.65 8.53
N ILE A 81 -9.38 -3.71 7.61
CA ILE A 81 -8.27 -2.74 7.71
C ILE A 81 -8.44 -1.87 8.97
N SER A 82 -9.62 -1.31 9.20
CA SER A 82 -9.94 -0.51 10.38
C SER A 82 -9.68 -1.28 11.69
N THR A 83 -10.11 -2.54 11.73
CA THR A 83 -9.88 -3.42 12.87
C THR A 83 -8.38 -3.68 13.08
N ASN A 84 -7.64 -3.96 12.01
CA ASN A 84 -6.19 -4.17 12.07
C ASN A 84 -5.43 -2.94 12.54
N LEU A 85 -5.77 -1.75 12.04
CA LEU A 85 -5.16 -0.48 12.47
C LEU A 85 -5.37 -0.26 13.97
N LYS A 86 -6.60 -0.47 14.45
CA LYS A 86 -6.96 -0.34 15.86
C LYS A 86 -6.23 -1.37 16.73
N ARG A 87 -6.13 -2.62 16.26
CA ARG A 87 -5.40 -3.69 16.93
C ARG A 87 -3.91 -3.34 17.06
N ILE A 88 -3.25 -2.96 15.96
CA ILE A 88 -1.83 -2.55 15.95
C ILE A 88 -1.58 -1.42 16.95
N ARG A 89 -2.42 -0.38 16.93
CA ARG A 89 -2.27 0.74 17.87
C ARG A 89 -2.37 0.28 19.32
N LYS A 90 -3.30 -0.62 19.64
CA LYS A 90 -3.50 -1.14 20.99
C LYS A 90 -2.37 -2.06 21.44
N GLU A 91 -1.85 -2.90 20.55
CA GLU A 91 -0.67 -3.75 20.80
C GLU A 91 0.56 -2.90 21.14
N LEU A 92 0.74 -1.78 20.44
CA LEU A 92 1.79 -0.80 20.70
C LEU A 92 1.52 0.12 21.91
N LYS A 93 0.36 -0.01 22.56
CA LYS A 93 -0.09 0.85 23.67
C LYS A 93 -0.13 2.34 23.32
N PHE A 94 -0.40 2.67 22.05
CA PHE A 94 -0.50 4.06 21.60
C PHE A 94 -1.91 4.65 21.73
N THR A 95 -1.97 5.95 22.00
CA THR A 95 -3.19 6.74 21.86
C THR A 95 -3.45 7.03 20.37
N GLN A 96 -4.69 7.40 20.01
CA GLN A 96 -4.97 7.83 18.64
C GLN A 96 -4.17 9.08 18.26
N ILE A 97 -3.90 9.97 19.21
CA ILE A 97 -3.03 11.14 19.03
C ILE A 97 -1.62 10.69 18.67
N LYS A 98 -1.03 9.80 19.48
CA LYS A 98 0.34 9.32 19.25
C LYS A 98 0.49 8.62 17.90
N MET A 99 -0.52 7.84 17.51
CA MET A 99 -0.54 7.17 16.22
C MET A 99 -0.67 8.16 15.05
N ALA A 100 -1.48 9.20 15.21
CA ALA A 100 -1.64 10.25 14.21
C ALA A 100 -0.37 11.09 14.03
N GLU A 101 0.36 11.36 15.12
CA GLU A 101 1.69 12.02 15.07
C GLU A 101 2.69 11.21 14.25
N ILE A 102 2.77 9.89 14.45
CA ILE A 102 3.67 9.00 13.69
C ILE A 102 3.34 8.98 12.20
N LEU A 103 2.07 9.21 11.86
CA LEU A 103 1.56 9.23 10.49
C LEU A 103 1.50 10.63 9.89
N GLU A 104 1.92 11.66 10.64
CA GLU A 104 1.88 13.07 10.23
C GLU A 104 0.47 13.52 9.76
N ILE A 105 -0.57 13.08 10.47
CA ILE A 105 -1.97 13.43 10.21
C ILE A 105 -2.66 13.94 11.47
N SER A 106 -3.83 14.55 11.30
CA SER A 106 -4.68 14.89 12.44
C SER A 106 -5.22 13.64 13.13
N GLN A 107 -5.40 13.72 14.46
CA GLN A 107 -6.06 12.66 15.22
C GLN A 107 -7.46 12.34 14.66
N ALA A 108 -8.20 13.34 14.19
CA ALA A 108 -9.51 13.15 13.58
C ALA A 108 -9.43 12.29 12.30
N ARG A 109 -8.41 12.51 11.46
CA ARG A 109 -8.18 11.70 10.25
C ARG A 109 -7.88 10.25 10.61
N TYR A 110 -7.03 10.01 11.60
CA TYR A 110 -6.76 8.65 12.09
C TYR A 110 -8.00 7.98 12.69
N CYS A 111 -8.78 8.73 13.48
CA CYS A 111 -10.03 8.27 14.07
C CYS A 111 -11.03 7.82 13.00
N ASN A 112 -11.11 8.51 11.86
CA ASN A 112 -11.95 8.09 10.73
C ASN A 112 -11.52 6.74 10.13
N TYR A 113 -10.23 6.41 10.17
CA TYR A 113 -9.74 5.10 9.72
C TYR A 113 -10.18 3.99 10.68
N GLU A 114 -10.11 4.18 11.99
CA GLU A 114 -10.56 3.16 12.95
C GLU A 114 -12.08 2.95 12.97
N ASN A 115 -12.84 3.97 12.57
CA ASN A 115 -14.31 3.95 12.56
C ASN A 115 -14.89 3.62 11.17
N GLU A 116 -14.10 3.03 10.27
CA GLU A 116 -14.57 2.55 8.95
C GLU A 116 -15.12 3.67 8.05
N LYS A 117 -14.85 4.94 8.36
CA LYS A 117 -15.36 6.08 7.58
C LYS A 117 -14.58 6.28 6.30
N PHE A 118 -13.26 6.09 6.36
CA PHE A 118 -12.37 6.25 5.21
C PHE A 118 -11.35 5.11 5.12
N LEU A 119 -10.96 4.77 3.90
CA LEU A 119 -9.83 3.87 3.62
C LEU A 119 -8.52 4.67 3.72
N PRO A 120 -7.46 4.14 4.35
CA PRO A 120 -6.14 4.78 4.31
C PRO A 120 -5.59 4.79 2.87
N THR A 121 -4.86 5.85 2.53
CA THR A 121 -4.13 5.92 1.25
C THR A 121 -2.88 5.07 1.29
N THR A 122 -2.28 4.83 0.13
CA THR A 122 -1.00 4.11 0.01
C THR A 122 0.09 4.78 0.85
N ASP A 123 0.17 6.11 0.86
CA ASP A 123 1.17 6.85 1.65
C ASP A 123 1.00 6.61 3.14
N ILE A 124 -0.23 6.61 3.64
CA ILE A 124 -0.51 6.35 5.06
C ILE A 124 -0.07 4.93 5.44
N LEU A 125 -0.37 3.94 4.60
CA LEU A 125 0.06 2.56 4.86
C LEU A 125 1.58 2.40 4.72
N TYR A 126 2.20 3.08 3.77
CA TYR A 126 3.65 3.10 3.58
C TYR A 126 4.35 3.72 4.80
N THR A 127 3.93 4.90 5.24
CA THR A 127 4.49 5.58 6.42
C THR A 127 4.30 4.74 7.67
N LEU A 128 3.12 4.15 7.86
CA LEU A 128 2.85 3.23 8.97
C LEU A 128 3.80 2.03 8.97
N ALA A 129 3.90 1.36 7.82
CA ALA A 129 4.72 0.17 7.64
C ALA A 129 6.21 0.47 7.84
N LYS A 130 6.69 1.58 7.27
CA LYS A 130 8.07 2.04 7.38
C LYS A 130 8.45 2.40 8.82
N ASN A 131 7.62 3.19 9.51
CA ASN A 131 7.93 3.69 10.85
C ASN A 131 7.84 2.58 11.92
N LEU A 132 6.95 1.61 11.72
CA LEU A 132 6.69 0.54 12.69
C LEU A 132 7.24 -0.83 12.28
N LYS A 133 7.95 -0.91 11.15
CA LYS A 133 8.47 -2.17 10.56
C LYS A 133 7.37 -3.24 10.40
N LEU A 134 6.22 -2.83 9.89
CA LEU A 134 5.07 -3.69 9.64
C LEU A 134 4.93 -4.01 8.14
N SER A 135 4.19 -5.07 7.84
CA SER A 135 3.84 -5.45 6.46
C SER A 135 2.51 -4.82 6.06
N VAL A 136 2.49 -4.11 4.94
CA VAL A 136 1.28 -3.55 4.32
C VAL A 136 0.34 -4.68 3.92
N ASP A 137 0.85 -5.77 3.34
CA ASP A 137 0.07 -6.95 2.99
C ASP A 137 -0.67 -7.52 4.21
N LYS A 138 0.00 -7.61 5.37
CA LYS A 138 -0.63 -8.05 6.62
C LYS A 138 -1.65 -7.05 7.16
N ILE A 139 -1.39 -5.75 7.05
CA ILE A 139 -2.33 -4.70 7.49
C ILE A 139 -3.64 -4.81 6.70
N ILE A 140 -3.56 -5.02 5.39
CA ILE A 140 -4.75 -5.21 4.54
C ILE A 140 -5.32 -6.63 4.57
N GLY A 141 -4.72 -7.54 5.33
CA GLY A 141 -5.21 -8.90 5.55
C GLY A 141 -5.00 -9.86 4.38
N ARG A 142 -3.98 -9.63 3.53
CA ARG A 142 -3.59 -10.62 2.51
C ARG A 142 -3.05 -11.87 3.17
N LYS A 143 -3.48 -13.04 2.67
CA LYS A 143 -3.01 -14.35 3.12
C LYS A 143 -1.84 -14.78 2.25
N GLU A 144 -0.72 -15.07 2.87
CA GLU A 144 0.47 -15.56 2.19
C GLU A 144 0.19 -16.95 1.61
N LYS A 145 0.49 -17.16 0.33
CA LYS A 145 0.42 -18.48 -0.31
C LYS A 145 1.61 -19.28 0.19
N ARG A 146 1.35 -20.37 0.92
CA ARG A 146 2.37 -21.39 1.16
C ARG A 146 2.51 -22.19 -0.13
N VAL A 147 3.64 -22.01 -0.80
CA VAL A 147 4.08 -22.85 -1.93
C VAL A 147 4.62 -24.15 -1.38
#